data_AF-A0A7M7GKR1-F1
#
_entry.id   AF-A0A7M7GKR1-F1
#
_cell.length_a   1.000
_cell.length_b   1.000
_cell.length_c   1.000
_cell.angle_alpha   90.00
_cell.angle_beta   90.00
_cell.angle_gamma   90.00
#
_symmetry.space_group_name_H-M   'P 1'
#
loop_
_entity.id
_entity.type
_entity.pdbx_description
1 polymer ?
#
loop_
_entity_poly.entity_id
_entity_poly.type
_entity_poly.pdbx_seq_one_letter_code
_entity_poly.pdbx_strand_id
1 'polypeptide(L)'
;MSSKVVSQQLITDQFSQQRSGRSLEKSKGKGKQIVGSPAGSPRKSAEAQVEVESAEDLIRKKHLQTLREFDLNWRYGPCTGITRLERWERAESHDQNPSPQIKDLILEHEDDEDYVQNTWSSYPL
;
A
#
# COMPACT_ATOMS: atom_id res chain seq x y z
N MET A 1 -18.22 -45.41 34.27
CA MET A 1 -17.24 -44.37 33.89
C MET A 1 -17.85 -43.59 32.72
N SER A 2 -18.50 -42.45 32.97
CA SER A 2 -19.14 -41.65 31.91
C SER A 2 -18.14 -40.68 31.32
N SER A 3 -17.72 -40.93 30.09
CA SER A 3 -16.90 -40.01 29.32
C SER A 3 -17.79 -38.89 28.77
N LYS A 4 -17.52 -37.65 29.19
CA LYS A 4 -18.12 -36.46 28.58
C LYS A 4 -17.39 -36.18 27.27
N VAL A 5 -18.11 -36.23 26.16
CA VAL A 5 -17.63 -35.75 24.86
C VAL A 5 -17.57 -34.22 24.88
N VAL A 6 -16.39 -33.66 24.67
CA VAL A 6 -16.20 -32.21 24.51
C VAL A 6 -16.27 -31.92 23.02
N SER A 7 -17.39 -31.34 22.58
CA SER A 7 -17.53 -30.81 21.22
C SER A 7 -16.67 -29.56 21.08
N GLN A 8 -15.63 -29.65 20.25
CA GLN A 8 -14.81 -28.51 19.87
C GLN A 8 -15.54 -27.72 18.80
N GLN A 9 -15.91 -26.47 19.09
CA GLN A 9 -16.49 -25.57 18.10
C GLN A 9 -15.41 -25.17 17.09
N LEU A 10 -15.70 -25.31 15.80
CA LEU A 10 -14.82 -24.94 14.70
C LEU A 10 -14.97 -23.43 14.43
N ILE A 11 -13.87 -22.78 14.04
CA ILE A 11 -13.82 -21.34 13.69
C ILE A 11 -14.84 -20.97 12.59
N THR A 12 -15.25 -21.93 11.77
CA THR A 12 -16.22 -21.76 10.68
C THR A 12 -17.65 -21.54 11.13
N ASP A 13 -17.99 -21.87 12.38
CA ASP A 13 -19.36 -21.78 12.91
C ASP A 13 -19.76 -20.34 13.29
N GLN A 14 -18.79 -19.43 13.40
CA GLN A 14 -18.99 -18.04 13.83
C GLN A 14 -19.52 -17.10 12.74
N PHE A 15 -19.49 -17.49 11.46
CA PHE A 15 -19.78 -16.57 10.36
C PHE A 15 -21.14 -16.83 9.72
N SER A 16 -22.21 -16.31 10.33
CA SER A 16 -23.54 -16.26 9.69
C SER A 16 -23.52 -15.31 8.50
N GLN A 17 -23.53 -15.85 7.27
CA GLN A 17 -23.75 -15.08 6.05
C GLN A 17 -25.20 -14.56 6.01
N GLN A 18 -25.43 -13.34 6.52
CA GLN A 18 -26.65 -12.60 6.22
C GLN A 18 -26.60 -12.13 4.76
N ARG A 19 -27.22 -12.90 3.85
CA ARG A 19 -27.62 -12.38 2.55
C ARG A 19 -28.86 -11.51 2.73
N SER A 20 -28.69 -10.23 3.03
CA SER A 20 -29.75 -9.24 2.84
C SER A 20 -29.70 -8.74 1.40
N GLY A 21 -30.70 -9.11 0.60
CA GLY A 21 -30.86 -8.65 -0.77
C GLY A 21 -31.00 -7.12 -0.82
N ARG A 22 -30.14 -6.45 -1.58
CA ARG A 22 -30.32 -5.05 -1.98
C ARG A 22 -31.13 -5.02 -3.27
N SER A 23 -32.42 -4.69 -3.16
CA SER A 23 -33.24 -4.28 -4.30
C SER A 23 -32.77 -2.92 -4.78
N LEU A 24 -32.51 -2.78 -6.09
CA LEU A 24 -32.25 -1.49 -6.73
C LEU A 24 -33.58 -0.72 -6.84
N GLU A 25 -33.69 0.42 -6.15
CA GLU A 25 -34.70 1.42 -6.48
C GLU A 25 -34.05 2.69 -7.06
N LYS A 26 -34.60 3.11 -8.19
CA LYS A 26 -34.14 4.18 -9.06
C LYS A 26 -35.06 5.38 -8.88
N SER A 27 -34.63 6.41 -8.16
CA SER A 27 -35.39 7.66 -8.02
C SER A 27 -34.75 8.79 -8.84
N LYS A 28 -35.54 9.29 -9.80
CA LYS A 28 -35.29 10.44 -10.68
C LYS A 28 -35.77 11.72 -9.97
N GLY A 29 -34.90 12.71 -9.77
CA GLY A 29 -35.25 14.03 -9.25
C GLY A 29 -34.48 15.13 -9.98
N LYS A 30 -35.17 16.24 -10.33
CA LYS A 30 -34.81 17.18 -11.40
C LYS A 30 -35.07 18.62 -10.92
N GLY A 31 -34.13 19.54 -11.19
CA GLY A 31 -34.28 21.01 -11.11
C GLY A 31 -33.77 21.66 -9.81
N LYS A 32 -33.31 22.92 -9.76
CA LYS A 32 -33.07 23.98 -10.77
C LYS A 32 -32.22 25.10 -10.11
N GLN A 33 -31.64 25.92 -10.97
CA GLN A 33 -30.69 27.05 -10.82
C GLN A 33 -31.00 28.14 -9.78
N ILE A 34 -29.93 28.79 -9.25
CA ILE A 34 -29.76 30.26 -9.05
C ILE A 34 -28.23 30.57 -9.11
N VAL A 35 -27.70 31.30 -10.11
CA VAL A 35 -27.32 32.75 -10.14
C VAL A 35 -26.67 33.27 -8.84
N GLY A 36 -25.55 33.98 -8.79
CA GLY A 36 -24.59 34.51 -9.76
C GLY A 36 -23.40 35.14 -8.97
N SER A 37 -22.29 35.35 -9.68
CA SER A 37 -20.91 35.81 -9.32
C SER A 37 -20.81 37.18 -8.59
N PRO A 38 -19.64 37.88 -8.46
CA PRO A 38 -18.22 37.56 -8.74
C PRO A 38 -17.20 38.07 -7.67
N ALA A 39 -15.95 37.56 -7.71
CA ALA A 39 -14.68 38.26 -7.41
C ALA A 39 -13.57 37.18 -7.43
N GLY A 40 -12.53 37.18 -8.25
CA GLY A 40 -11.87 38.28 -8.93
C GLY A 40 -10.70 38.79 -8.08
N SER A 41 -9.53 38.12 -8.16
CA SER A 41 -8.14 38.63 -8.01
C SER A 41 -7.17 37.55 -7.47
N PRO A 42 -5.84 37.67 -7.63
CA PRO A 42 -5.17 37.11 -8.82
C PRO A 42 -3.97 36.20 -8.45
N ARG A 43 -3.56 35.39 -9.44
CA ARG A 43 -2.16 35.11 -9.80
C ARG A 43 -1.14 34.91 -8.67
N LYS A 44 -0.76 33.66 -8.44
CA LYS A 44 0.67 33.36 -8.35
C LYS A 44 0.98 32.19 -9.26
N SER A 45 1.62 32.53 -10.36
CA SER A 45 2.43 31.61 -11.15
C SER A 45 3.26 30.80 -10.16
N ALA A 46 2.94 29.52 -10.01
CA ALA A 46 3.90 28.59 -9.46
C ALA A 46 4.95 28.47 -10.56
N GLU A 47 6.01 29.24 -10.37
CA GLU A 47 7.29 29.11 -11.05
C GLU A 47 7.59 27.61 -11.17
N ALA A 48 7.51 27.08 -12.39
CA ALA A 48 8.05 25.78 -12.69
C ALA A 48 9.56 25.92 -12.54
N GLN A 49 10.04 25.72 -11.32
CA GLN A 49 11.45 25.57 -11.03
C GLN A 49 11.86 24.28 -11.75
N VAL A 50 12.47 24.42 -12.92
CA VAL A 50 13.11 23.32 -13.62
C VAL A 50 14.38 23.05 -12.85
N GLU A 51 14.25 22.31 -11.76
CA GLU A 51 15.36 21.72 -11.06
C GLU A 51 15.98 20.72 -12.02
N VAL A 52 17.23 20.99 -12.42
CA VAL A 52 18.00 20.08 -13.26
C VAL A 52 18.35 18.86 -12.40
N GLU A 53 17.41 17.93 -12.27
CA GLU A 53 17.61 16.66 -11.56
C GLU A 53 18.87 15.99 -12.15
N SER A 54 19.88 15.72 -11.31
CA SER A 54 21.10 15.04 -11.74
C SER A 54 20.73 13.64 -12.25
N ALA A 55 21.55 13.09 -13.16
CA ALA A 55 21.37 11.72 -13.62
C ALA A 55 21.34 10.72 -12.45
N GLU A 56 22.11 11.01 -11.39
CA GLU A 56 22.19 10.22 -10.16
C GLU A 56 20.86 10.26 -9.37
N ASP A 57 20.23 11.43 -9.26
CA ASP A 57 18.95 11.59 -8.57
C ASP A 57 17.84 10.81 -9.28
N LEU A 58 17.84 10.84 -10.61
CA LEU A 58 16.90 10.08 -11.44
C LEU A 58 17.08 8.56 -11.25
N ILE A 59 18.32 8.10 -11.08
CA ILE A 59 18.63 6.68 -10.79
C ILE A 59 18.12 6.32 -9.39
N ARG A 60 18.46 7.12 -8.36
CA ARG A 60 17.97 6.93 -6.99
C ARG A 60 16.46 6.84 -6.95
N LYS A 61 15.77 7.78 -7.59
CA LYS A 61 14.29 7.83 -7.66
C LYS A 61 13.69 6.55 -8.28
N LYS A 62 14.33 6.00 -9.33
CA LYS A 62 13.91 4.73 -9.93
C LYS A 62 14.11 3.56 -8.98
N HIS A 63 15.27 3.47 -8.30
CA HIS A 63 15.53 2.43 -7.32
C HIS A 63 14.47 2.45 -6.20
N LEU A 64 14.23 3.62 -5.61
CA LEU A 64 13.22 3.80 -4.56
C LEU A 64 11.80 3.47 -5.05
N GLN A 65 11.49 3.78 -6.30
CA GLN A 65 10.21 3.38 -6.90
C GLN A 65 10.07 1.86 -7.00
N THR A 66 11.10 1.17 -7.48
CA THR A 66 11.11 -0.31 -7.54
C THR A 66 10.95 -0.93 -6.15
N LEU A 67 11.63 -0.39 -5.13
CA LEU A 67 11.50 -0.86 -3.75
C LEU A 67 10.09 -0.60 -3.18
N ARG A 68 9.48 0.53 -3.50
CA ARG A 68 8.09 0.84 -3.12
C ARG A 68 7.09 -0.10 -3.80
N GLU A 69 7.27 -0.39 -5.08
CA GLU A 69 6.44 -1.35 -5.81
C GLU A 69 6.52 -2.75 -5.19
N PHE A 70 7.72 -3.15 -4.77
CA PHE A 70 7.91 -4.37 -3.99
C PHE A 70 7.11 -4.32 -2.69
N ASP A 71 7.27 -3.28 -1.86
CA ASP A 71 6.55 -3.09 -0.58
C ASP A 71 5.03 -3.21 -0.72
N LEU A 72 4.46 -2.64 -1.78
CA LEU A 72 3.02 -2.63 -2.05
C LEU A 72 2.49 -3.94 -2.64
N ASN A 73 3.36 -4.85 -3.08
CA ASN A 73 2.95 -6.11 -3.67
C ASN A 73 2.51 -7.10 -2.57
N TRP A 74 1.20 -7.36 -2.51
CA TRP A 74 0.57 -8.26 -1.52
C TRP A 74 1.03 -9.72 -1.62
N ARG A 75 1.57 -10.16 -2.77
CA ARG A 75 2.04 -11.54 -2.95
C ARG A 75 3.09 -11.91 -1.91
N TYR A 76 4.01 -10.99 -1.63
CA TYR A 76 5.12 -11.10 -0.68
C TYR A 76 4.73 -10.93 0.79
N GLY A 77 3.43 -10.83 1.08
CA GLY A 77 2.91 -10.66 2.44
C GLY A 77 3.11 -9.25 3.01
N PRO A 78 2.74 -9.04 4.28
CA PRO A 78 2.83 -7.73 4.93
C PRO A 78 4.28 -7.26 5.07
N CYS A 79 4.54 -5.98 4.78
CA CYS A 79 5.86 -5.36 4.97
C CYS A 79 5.98 -4.51 6.24
N THR A 80 4.88 -4.32 6.98
CA THR A 80 4.89 -3.51 8.21
C THR A 80 5.63 -4.22 9.34
N GLY A 81 6.46 -3.48 10.07
CA GLY A 81 7.19 -3.99 11.24
C GLY A 81 8.42 -4.85 10.92
N ILE A 82 8.86 -4.89 9.66
CA ILE A 82 10.07 -5.58 9.22
C ILE A 82 10.82 -4.73 8.19
N THR A 83 12.11 -5.00 8.03
CA THR A 83 12.95 -4.40 6.98
C THR A 83 12.63 -4.99 5.61
N ARG A 84 13.04 -4.30 4.54
CA ARG A 84 12.85 -4.81 3.17
C ARG A 84 13.62 -6.11 2.93
N LEU A 85 14.81 -6.27 3.52
CA LEU A 85 15.62 -7.48 3.39
C LEU A 85 14.93 -8.69 4.03
N GLU A 86 14.49 -8.56 5.29
CA GLU A 86 13.76 -9.64 5.98
C GLU A 86 12.49 -10.06 5.23
N ARG A 87 11.80 -9.09 4.61
CA ARG A 87 10.65 -9.39 3.77
C ARG A 87 11.02 -10.15 2.50
N TRP A 88 12.12 -9.77 1.86
CA TRP A 88 12.63 -10.44 0.66
C TRP A 88 13.00 -11.89 0.99
N GLU A 89 13.74 -12.13 2.07
CA GLU A 89 14.14 -13.48 2.51
C GLU A 89 12.93 -14.35 2.85
N ARG A 90 11.92 -13.76 3.52
CA ARG A 90 10.66 -14.46 3.77
C ARG A 90 9.98 -14.86 2.46
N ALA A 91 9.85 -13.94 1.51
CA ALA A 91 9.27 -14.24 0.20
C ALA A 91 10.03 -15.34 -0.55
N GLU A 92 11.36 -15.34 -0.51
CA GLU A 92 12.20 -16.40 -1.05
C GLU A 92 11.93 -17.75 -0.36
N SER A 93 11.86 -17.77 0.97
CA SER A 93 11.57 -18.99 1.75
C SER A 93 10.18 -19.59 1.47
N HIS A 94 9.25 -18.78 0.95
CA HIS A 94 7.91 -19.20 0.54
C HIS A 94 7.80 -19.50 -0.96
N ASP A 95 8.93 -19.69 -1.65
CA ASP A 95 9.00 -20.00 -3.09
C ASP A 95 8.30 -18.96 -3.99
N GLN A 96 8.19 -17.71 -3.52
CA GLN A 96 7.50 -16.66 -4.26
C GLN A 96 8.39 -15.98 -5.30
N ASN A 97 9.69 -16.30 -5.29
CA ASN A 97 10.72 -15.83 -6.23
C ASN A 97 10.68 -14.30 -6.41
N PRO A 98 10.92 -13.51 -5.34
CA PRO A 98 11.11 -12.07 -5.50
C PRO A 98 12.32 -11.78 -6.41
N SER A 99 12.32 -10.61 -7.07
CA SER A 99 13.41 -10.25 -7.99
C SER A 99 14.75 -10.15 -7.24
N PRO A 100 15.85 -10.75 -7.73
CA PRO A 100 17.16 -10.67 -7.09
C PRO A 100 17.71 -9.24 -7.07
N GLN A 101 17.39 -8.43 -8.09
CA GLN A 101 17.78 -7.02 -8.16
C GLN A 101 17.30 -6.22 -6.93
N ILE A 102 16.16 -6.58 -6.35
CA ILE A 102 15.67 -5.91 -5.13
C ILE A 102 16.61 -6.18 -3.97
N LYS A 103 17.08 -7.42 -3.80
CA LYS A 103 18.05 -7.79 -2.76
C LYS A 103 19.36 -7.05 -2.95
N ASP A 104 19.87 -7.03 -4.18
CA ASP A 104 21.13 -6.36 -4.51
C ASP A 104 21.05 -4.86 -4.20
N LEU A 105 19.94 -4.20 -4.57
CA LEU A 105 19.72 -2.79 -4.26
C LEU A 105 19.70 -2.49 -2.76
N ILE A 106 19.10 -3.38 -1.95
CA ILE A 106 19.06 -3.21 -0.49
C ILE A 106 20.45 -3.40 0.11
N LEU A 107 21.19 -4.41 -0.34
CA LEU A 107 22.53 -4.71 0.19
C LEU A 107 23.57 -3.66 -0.22
N GLU A 108 23.47 -3.11 -1.44
CA GLU A 108 24.36 -2.03 -1.90
C GLU A 108 24.18 -0.74 -1.10
N HIS A 109 22.99 -0.55 -0.49
CA HIS A 109 22.60 0.69 0.21
C HIS A 109 22.18 0.39 1.66
N GLU A 110 22.91 -0.49 2.35
CA GLU A 110 22.58 -0.90 3.72
C GLU A 110 22.65 0.25 4.75
N ASP A 111 23.42 1.30 4.45
CA ASP A 111 23.55 2.51 5.27
C ASP A 111 22.39 3.52 5.06
N ASP A 112 21.56 3.33 4.03
CA ASP A 112 20.49 4.27 3.67
C ASP A 112 19.12 3.77 4.15
N GLU A 113 18.52 4.50 5.11
CA GLU A 113 17.22 4.18 5.65
C GLU A 113 16.13 4.11 4.57
N ASP A 114 16.21 4.93 3.52
CA ASP A 114 15.23 4.92 2.43
C ASP A 114 15.23 3.60 1.65
N TYR A 115 16.34 2.84 1.69
CA TYR A 115 16.54 1.56 1.00
C TYR A 115 16.28 0.36 1.93
N VAL A 116 16.60 0.48 3.22
CA VAL A 116 16.41 -0.60 4.19
C VAL A 116 14.99 -0.67 4.74
N GLN A 117 14.37 0.48 5.02
CA GLN A 117 13.07 0.54 5.69
C GLN A 117 11.90 0.38 4.73
N ASN A 118 10.83 -0.26 5.19
CA ASN A 118 9.60 -0.37 4.40
C ASN A 118 8.90 1.00 4.26
N THR A 119 8.03 1.11 3.25
CA THR A 119 7.26 2.33 2.92
C THR A 119 6.42 2.90 4.09
N TRP A 120 6.07 2.09 5.10
CA TRP A 120 5.25 2.49 6.25
C TRP A 120 6.02 2.61 7.56
N SER A 121 7.36 2.56 7.53
CA SER A 121 8.22 2.63 8.74
C SER A 121 8.02 3.91 9.57
N SER A 122 7.65 5.03 8.94
CA SER A 122 7.42 6.31 9.62
C SER A 122 6.03 6.47 10.23
N TYR A 123 5.11 5.55 9.96
CA TYR A 123 3.75 5.65 10.49
C TYR A 123 3.65 5.05 11.89
N PRO A 124 3.07 5.77 12.87
CA PRO A 124 2.74 5.19 14.16
C PRO A 124 1.59 4.18 13.97
N LEU A 125 1.87 2.91 14.28
CA LEU A 125 0.92 1.79 14.22
C LEU A 125 0.27 1.52 15.59
#